data_AF-A0A0C2CYQ0-F1
#
_entry.id   AF-A0A0C2CYQ0-F1
#
_cell.length_a   1.000
_cell.length_b   1.000
_cell.length_c   1.000
_cell.angle_alpha   90.00
_cell.angle_beta   90.00
_cell.angle_gamma   90.00
#
_symmetry.space_group_name_H-M   'P 1'
#
loop_
_entity.id
_entity.type
_entity.pdbx_description
1 polymer ?
#
loop_
_entity_poly.entity_id
_entity_poly.type
_entity_poly.pdbx_seq_one_letter_code
_entity_poly.pdbx_strand_id
1 'polypeptide(L)'
;STVFSRFADEYIERNKDAEDVGPDFVTNPINAFLLIKRLTSEWKKVEEMMRNNVADKFIKNITENRIKNQVKFPQEEDLSGAATAILRLQDVYKLDSTDLSNGIILGEKVSHKLTAHDAFEVGRAAYNEKDYYHTLTWMQTALNRLENEEEKTISEAEILEYLAYALYQQGNIRRALALTKRLAALAPDHPRAKGNVKWYEDMLQGKDMEGDLPPIVNKRTEWDGIVERDAYEALCRGEVPPMDPAEEKLLYCYLKMDKPFLWLAPIKVEILRLDPLAVLFKEVMSDEEMEVIKATATPKLKRATVQNAVTGELEAASYRISKSAWLKEEEHPVVARINRRVEDMTNLNQKTSEDLQVLTCSQLRSRRSLRPSLRLRKSQFTSLFFLQIANYGIGGHYAPHFDMSTVRMWLCML
;
A
#
# COMPACT_ATOMS: atom_id res chain seq x y z
N SER A 1 -10.39 7.07 34.63
CA SER A 1 -10.26 8.51 34.84
C SER A 1 -11.28 9.03 35.86
N THR A 2 -12.58 8.99 35.54
CA THR A 2 -13.71 9.53 36.33
C THR A 2 -13.76 9.24 37.83
N VAL A 3 -13.28 8.08 38.30
CA VAL A 3 -13.25 7.78 39.74
C VAL A 3 -12.16 8.58 40.46
N PHE A 4 -10.97 8.72 39.86
CA PHE A 4 -9.86 9.46 40.44
C PHE A 4 -10.12 10.97 40.45
N SER A 5 -10.69 11.52 39.37
CA SER A 5 -11.07 12.94 39.34
C SER A 5 -12.08 13.27 40.44
N ARG A 6 -13.16 12.47 40.59
CA ARG A 6 -14.14 12.68 41.67
C ARG A 6 -13.51 12.61 43.06
N PHE A 7 -12.59 11.67 43.29
CA PHE A 7 -11.86 11.59 44.57
C PHE A 7 -10.93 12.79 44.81
N ALA A 8 -10.33 13.36 43.76
CA ALA A 8 -9.52 14.57 43.86
C ALA A 8 -10.39 15.80 44.15
N ASP A 9 -11.54 15.94 43.47
CA ASP A 9 -12.50 17.03 43.69
C ASP A 9 -13.06 17.01 45.13
N GLU A 10 -13.49 15.83 45.61
CA GLU A 10 -13.90 15.61 47.00
C GLU A 10 -12.79 15.94 48.03
N TYR A 11 -11.51 15.76 47.67
CA TYR A 11 -10.38 16.05 48.54
C TYR A 11 -10.07 17.56 48.58
N ILE A 12 -10.19 18.25 47.45
CA ILE A 12 -10.03 19.72 47.35
C ILE A 12 -11.12 20.42 48.15
N GLU A 13 -12.38 20.03 47.97
CA GLU A 13 -13.54 20.61 48.67
C GLU A 13 -13.40 20.44 50.20
N ARG A 14 -13.11 19.22 50.66
CA ARG A 14 -12.95 18.91 52.08
C ARG A 14 -11.69 19.47 52.73
N ASN A 15 -10.70 19.90 51.96
CA ASN A 15 -9.53 20.59 52.49
C ASN A 15 -9.80 22.09 52.65
N LYS A 16 -10.54 22.71 51.74
CA LYS A 16 -11.02 24.10 51.91
C LYS A 16 -11.87 24.24 53.18
N ASP A 17 -12.81 23.32 53.41
CA ASP A 17 -13.61 23.26 54.64
C ASP A 17 -12.77 23.19 55.93
N ALA A 18 -11.59 22.55 55.88
CA ALA A 18 -10.66 22.50 57.01
C ALA A 18 -9.78 23.76 57.13
N GLU A 19 -9.44 24.41 56.00
CA GLU A 19 -8.70 25.68 55.96
C GLU A 19 -9.57 26.86 56.44
N ASP A 20 -10.84 26.90 56.04
CA ASP A 20 -11.80 27.96 56.38
C ASP A 20 -12.17 27.97 57.88
N VAL A 21 -12.16 26.81 58.54
CA VAL A 21 -12.45 26.67 59.99
C VAL A 21 -11.17 26.83 60.84
N GLY A 22 -9.99 26.68 60.25
CA GLY A 22 -8.71 26.95 60.92
C GLY A 22 -8.42 26.04 62.13
N PRO A 23 -7.66 26.51 63.14
CA PRO A 23 -7.17 25.66 64.24
C PRO A 23 -8.29 25.10 65.13
N ASP A 24 -9.47 25.72 65.14
CA ASP A 24 -10.62 25.23 65.90
C ASP A 24 -11.21 23.94 65.29
N PHE A 25 -10.92 23.64 64.02
CA PHE A 25 -11.40 22.42 63.35
C PHE A 25 -11.00 21.14 64.09
N VAL A 26 -9.79 21.08 64.63
CA VAL A 26 -9.27 19.92 65.38
C VAL A 26 -9.66 19.90 66.87
N THR A 27 -10.36 20.91 67.38
CA THR A 27 -10.91 20.89 68.74
C THR A 27 -12.14 20.00 68.86
N ASN A 28 -12.88 19.81 67.76
CA ASN A 28 -14.00 18.87 67.68
C ASN A 28 -13.47 17.43 67.49
N PRO A 29 -13.73 16.48 68.40
CA PRO A 29 -13.23 15.11 68.31
C PRO A 29 -13.63 14.36 67.02
N ILE A 30 -14.78 14.69 66.43
CA ILE A 30 -15.27 14.07 65.19
C ILE A 30 -14.42 14.57 64.01
N ASN A 31 -14.19 15.88 63.93
CA ASN A 31 -13.38 16.49 62.88
C ASN A 31 -11.91 16.06 62.98
N ALA A 32 -11.37 16.00 64.20
CA ALA A 32 -10.04 15.45 64.46
C ALA A 32 -9.92 13.98 63.99
N PHE A 33 -10.91 13.13 64.31
CA PHE A 33 -10.94 11.75 63.82
C PHE A 33 -11.01 11.67 62.28
N LEU A 34 -11.86 12.48 61.64
CA LEU A 34 -11.99 12.52 60.18
C LEU A 34 -10.69 12.99 59.50
N LEU A 35 -10.01 14.00 60.04
CA LEU A 35 -8.73 14.48 59.53
C LEU A 35 -7.63 13.42 59.68
N ILE A 36 -7.51 12.82 60.87
CA ILE A 36 -6.54 11.73 61.13
C ILE A 36 -6.80 10.55 60.18
N LYS A 37 -8.06 10.12 60.03
CA LYS A 37 -8.45 9.06 59.10
C LYS A 37 -8.09 9.41 57.64
N ARG A 38 -8.33 10.64 57.21
CA ARG A 38 -8.00 11.14 55.87
C ARG A 38 -6.50 11.03 55.60
N LEU A 39 -5.67 11.60 56.47
CA LEU A 39 -4.21 11.63 56.33
C LEU A 39 -3.56 10.25 56.48
N THR A 40 -4.11 9.36 57.31
CA THR A 40 -3.50 8.05 57.58
C THR A 40 -3.96 6.92 56.65
N SER A 41 -5.21 6.96 56.19
CA SER A 41 -5.86 5.83 55.47
C SER A 41 -6.38 6.18 54.08
N GLU A 42 -6.91 7.40 53.87
CA GLU A 42 -7.46 7.81 52.57
C GLU A 42 -6.33 8.30 51.65
N TRP A 43 -5.36 9.05 52.18
CA TRP A 43 -4.14 9.43 51.46
C TRP A 43 -3.37 8.22 50.91
N LYS A 44 -3.23 7.14 51.70
CA LYS A 44 -2.59 5.89 51.22
C LYS A 44 -3.31 5.27 50.02
N LYS A 45 -4.64 5.35 49.98
CA LYS A 45 -5.44 4.88 48.83
C LYS A 45 -5.26 5.78 47.61
N VAL A 46 -5.22 7.10 47.80
CA VAL A 46 -4.93 8.06 46.71
C VAL A 46 -3.53 7.80 46.15
N GLU A 47 -2.52 7.65 47.01
CA GLU A 47 -1.15 7.31 46.62
C GLU A 47 -1.09 5.96 45.88
N GLU A 48 -1.77 4.93 46.37
CA GLU A 48 -1.86 3.62 45.70
C GLU A 48 -2.55 3.73 44.33
N MET A 49 -3.62 4.52 44.20
CA MET A 49 -4.31 4.77 42.93
C MET A 49 -3.44 5.55 41.94
N MET A 50 -2.62 6.51 42.41
CA MET A 50 -1.66 7.24 41.57
C MET A 50 -0.46 6.37 41.15
N ARG A 51 0.01 5.47 42.03
CA ARG A 51 1.12 4.54 41.75
C ARG A 51 0.71 3.31 40.94
N ASN A 52 -0.59 2.99 40.86
CA ASN A 52 -1.11 1.86 40.10
C ASN A 52 -1.05 2.12 38.57
N ASN A 53 0.16 2.01 38.01
CA ASN A 53 0.37 2.13 36.57
C ASN A 53 -0.20 0.93 35.80
N VAL A 54 -1.45 1.04 35.35
CA VAL A 54 -2.10 0.05 34.49
C VAL A 54 -1.44 0.01 33.10
N ALA A 55 -0.83 1.11 32.65
CA ALA A 55 -0.17 1.17 31.34
C ALA A 55 1.04 0.23 31.28
N ASP A 56 1.84 0.07 32.34
CA ASP A 56 2.97 -0.86 32.35
C ASP A 56 2.55 -2.32 32.09
N LYS A 57 1.40 -2.74 32.63
CA LYS A 57 0.84 -4.07 32.37
C LYS A 57 0.39 -4.21 30.92
N PHE A 58 -0.21 -3.17 30.35
CA PHE A 58 -0.67 -3.14 28.96
C PHE A 58 0.49 -3.11 27.97
N ILE A 59 1.50 -2.25 28.21
CA ILE A 59 2.74 -2.17 27.43
C ILE A 59 3.48 -3.51 27.47
N LYS A 60 3.64 -4.14 28.65
CA LYS A 60 4.24 -5.47 28.75
C LYS A 60 3.45 -6.51 27.96
N ASN A 61 2.13 -6.54 28.05
CA ASN A 61 1.29 -7.47 27.28
C ASN A 61 1.45 -7.25 25.76
N ILE A 62 1.40 -6.01 25.27
CA ILE A 62 1.63 -5.70 23.85
C ILE A 62 3.05 -6.08 23.42
N THR A 63 4.07 -5.74 24.21
CA THR A 63 5.48 -6.06 23.89
C THR A 63 5.73 -7.57 23.90
N GLU A 64 5.16 -8.31 24.86
CA GLU A 64 5.22 -9.77 24.88
C GLU A 64 4.51 -10.38 23.67
N ASN A 65 3.33 -9.88 23.27
CA ASN A 65 2.66 -10.35 22.07
C ASN A 65 3.44 -10.00 20.80
N ARG A 66 4.09 -8.81 20.74
CA ARG A 66 4.98 -8.40 19.63
C ARG A 66 6.22 -9.29 19.50
N ILE A 67 6.72 -9.85 20.60
CA ILE A 67 7.89 -10.76 20.62
C ILE A 67 7.49 -12.23 20.38
N LYS A 68 6.36 -12.68 20.95
CA LYS A 68 5.87 -14.06 20.84
C LYS A 68 5.24 -14.37 19.48
N ASN A 69 4.64 -13.38 18.81
CA ASN A 69 4.05 -13.57 17.49
C ASN A 69 5.14 -13.66 16.40
N GLN A 70 5.01 -14.66 15.53
CA GLN A 70 5.88 -14.80 14.34
C GLN A 70 5.70 -13.66 13.32
N VAL A 71 4.57 -12.95 13.39
CA VAL A 71 4.27 -11.78 12.55
C VAL A 71 4.81 -10.53 13.24
N LYS A 72 5.90 -9.97 12.70
CA LYS A 72 6.42 -8.66 13.12
C LYS A 72 5.39 -7.56 12.83
N PHE A 73 5.31 -6.58 13.74
CA PHE A 73 4.48 -5.40 13.54
C PHE A 73 5.03 -4.53 12.38
N PRO A 74 4.16 -3.89 11.58
CA PRO A 74 4.57 -2.97 10.52
C PRO A 74 5.49 -1.85 11.04
N GLN A 75 6.38 -1.36 10.18
CA GLN A 75 7.21 -0.17 10.40
C GLN A 75 6.72 1.00 9.52
N GLU A 76 7.32 2.19 9.65
CA GLU A 76 6.97 3.37 8.84
C GLU A 76 7.11 3.13 7.32
N GLU A 77 8.09 2.31 6.92
CA GLU A 77 8.24 1.85 5.53
C GLU A 77 7.02 1.08 5.00
N ASP A 78 6.38 0.26 5.85
CA ASP A 78 5.19 -0.51 5.46
C ASP A 78 3.96 0.41 5.32
N LEU A 79 3.86 1.47 6.13
CA LEU A 79 2.83 2.51 6.01
C LEU A 79 3.01 3.31 4.71
N SER A 80 4.24 3.75 4.43
CA SER A 80 4.56 4.43 3.16
C SER A 80 4.27 3.54 1.95
N GLY A 81 4.68 2.26 2.00
CA GLY A 81 4.39 1.28 0.95
C GLY A 81 2.90 0.99 0.77
N ALA A 82 2.09 1.06 1.84
CA ALA A 82 0.64 0.97 1.75
C ALA A 82 0.02 2.21 1.08
N ALA A 83 0.54 3.41 1.38
CA ALA A 83 0.12 4.64 0.69
C ALA A 83 0.46 4.61 -0.81
N THR A 84 1.68 4.22 -1.19
CA THR A 84 2.07 4.00 -2.60
C THR A 84 1.17 2.96 -3.28
N ALA A 85 0.74 1.91 -2.58
CA ALA A 85 -0.20 0.94 -3.13
C ALA A 85 -1.61 1.51 -3.37
N ILE A 86 -2.09 2.42 -2.51
CA ILE A 86 -3.37 3.14 -2.72
C ILE A 86 -3.25 4.02 -3.97
N LEU A 87 -2.19 4.82 -4.08
CA LEU A 87 -1.90 5.69 -5.23
C LEU A 87 -1.84 4.87 -6.54
N ARG A 88 -1.19 3.70 -6.51
CA ARG A 88 -1.13 2.79 -7.65
C ARG A 88 -2.51 2.27 -8.07
N LEU A 89 -3.37 1.88 -7.12
CA LEU A 89 -4.73 1.43 -7.43
C LEU A 89 -5.58 2.58 -7.96
N GLN A 90 -5.36 3.78 -7.44
CA GLN A 90 -6.00 5.01 -7.91
C GLN A 90 -5.66 5.28 -9.39
N ASP A 91 -4.38 5.20 -9.75
CA ASP A 91 -3.87 5.27 -11.13
C ASP A 91 -4.54 4.23 -12.04
N VAL A 92 -4.35 2.94 -11.72
CA VAL A 92 -4.74 1.81 -12.58
C VAL A 92 -6.24 1.82 -12.85
N TYR A 93 -7.06 2.05 -11.82
CA TYR A 93 -8.53 1.99 -11.92
C TYR A 93 -9.20 3.36 -12.06
N LYS A 94 -8.44 4.46 -12.20
CA LYS A 94 -8.95 5.84 -12.28
C LYS A 94 -9.90 6.19 -11.13
N LEU A 95 -9.53 5.81 -9.89
CA LEU A 95 -10.37 6.01 -8.71
C LEU A 95 -10.31 7.46 -8.22
N ASP A 96 -11.42 7.96 -7.69
CA ASP A 96 -11.48 9.30 -7.11
C ASP A 96 -10.95 9.32 -5.67
N SER A 97 -10.17 10.35 -5.30
CA SER A 97 -9.61 10.46 -3.95
C SER A 97 -10.66 10.74 -2.88
N THR A 98 -11.77 11.39 -3.23
CA THR A 98 -12.86 11.65 -2.28
C THR A 98 -13.65 10.37 -2.00
N ASP A 99 -13.94 9.56 -3.02
CA ASP A 99 -14.53 8.22 -2.86
C ASP A 99 -13.64 7.31 -2.00
N LEU A 100 -12.34 7.22 -2.33
CA LEU A 100 -11.36 6.47 -1.56
C LEU A 100 -11.32 6.94 -0.09
N SER A 101 -11.31 8.25 0.15
CA SER A 101 -11.34 8.81 1.52
C SER A 101 -12.63 8.50 2.29
N ASN A 102 -13.72 8.22 1.58
CA ASN A 102 -15.00 7.81 2.18
C ASN A 102 -15.14 6.29 2.33
N GLY A 103 -14.12 5.52 1.97
CA GLY A 103 -14.12 4.06 2.01
C GLY A 103 -14.91 3.41 0.87
N ILE A 104 -15.10 4.13 -0.24
CA ILE A 104 -15.84 3.69 -1.42
C ILE A 104 -14.83 3.28 -2.52
N ILE A 105 -15.03 2.10 -3.11
CA ILE A 105 -14.22 1.58 -4.22
C ILE A 105 -15.19 1.07 -5.28
N LEU A 106 -15.11 1.62 -6.50
CA LEU A 106 -15.98 1.28 -7.63
C LEU A 106 -17.49 1.34 -7.31
N GLY A 107 -17.89 2.28 -6.45
CA GLY A 107 -19.28 2.47 -6.01
C GLY A 107 -19.72 1.60 -4.81
N GLU A 108 -18.92 0.63 -4.39
CA GLU A 108 -19.21 -0.16 -3.18
C GLU A 108 -18.51 0.41 -1.94
N LYS A 109 -19.20 0.46 -0.81
CA LYS A 109 -18.61 0.88 0.47
C LYS A 109 -17.88 -0.30 1.12
N VAL A 110 -16.56 -0.33 0.97
CA VAL A 110 -15.68 -1.42 1.42
C VAL A 110 -15.05 -1.15 2.79
N SER A 111 -14.90 0.13 3.18
CA SER A 111 -14.13 0.52 4.38
C SER A 111 -14.80 1.60 5.23
N HIS A 112 -14.17 1.89 6.36
CA HIS A 112 -14.39 3.12 7.12
C HIS A 112 -13.84 4.33 6.36
N LYS A 113 -14.30 5.52 6.75
CA LYS A 113 -13.77 6.79 6.21
C LYS A 113 -12.38 7.06 6.79
N LEU A 114 -11.50 7.65 5.99
CA LEU A 114 -10.19 8.15 6.42
C LEU A 114 -10.36 9.45 7.25
N THR A 115 -9.42 9.77 8.13
CA THR A 115 -9.32 11.09 8.77
C THR A 115 -8.74 12.14 7.82
N ALA A 116 -8.71 13.42 8.21
CA ALA A 116 -7.95 14.43 7.47
C ALA A 116 -6.44 14.12 7.48
N HIS A 117 -5.90 13.63 8.60
CA HIS A 117 -4.52 13.19 8.73
C HIS A 117 -4.19 12.00 7.81
N ASP A 118 -5.03 10.96 7.76
CA ASP A 118 -4.83 9.81 6.87
C ASP A 118 -4.76 10.23 5.38
N ALA A 119 -5.63 11.16 4.96
CA ALA A 119 -5.62 11.69 3.60
C ALA A 119 -4.35 12.51 3.31
N PHE A 120 -3.84 13.24 4.30
CA PHE A 120 -2.56 13.94 4.21
C PHE A 120 -1.37 12.97 4.09
N GLU A 121 -1.36 11.88 4.86
CA GLU A 121 -0.30 10.85 4.80
C GLU A 121 -0.19 10.23 3.40
N VAL A 122 -1.32 9.90 2.76
CA VAL A 122 -1.32 9.41 1.36
C VAL A 122 -0.80 10.49 0.39
N GLY A 123 -1.22 11.75 0.56
CA GLY A 123 -0.71 12.86 -0.23
C GLY A 123 0.79 13.14 -0.01
N ARG A 124 1.32 12.89 1.20
CA ARG A 124 2.74 13.04 1.52
C ARG A 124 3.58 11.94 0.87
N ALA A 125 3.06 10.72 0.79
CA ALA A 125 3.71 9.65 0.02
C ALA A 125 3.83 10.03 -1.47
N ALA A 126 2.74 10.52 -2.08
CA ALA A 126 2.75 11.02 -3.47
C ALA A 126 3.79 12.14 -3.66
N TYR A 127 3.85 13.10 -2.74
CA TYR A 127 4.80 14.21 -2.80
C TYR A 127 6.26 13.72 -2.77
N ASN A 128 6.57 12.73 -1.93
CA ASN A 128 7.91 12.15 -1.81
C ASN A 128 8.34 11.43 -3.10
N GLU A 129 7.39 10.81 -3.81
CA GLU A 129 7.59 10.21 -5.14
C GLU A 129 7.61 11.25 -6.28
N LYS A 130 7.42 12.54 -5.96
CA LYS A 130 7.28 13.69 -6.89
C LYS A 130 6.02 13.63 -7.76
N ASP A 131 5.03 12.83 -7.37
CA ASP A 131 3.72 12.80 -8.00
C ASP A 131 2.88 13.99 -7.51
N TYR A 132 3.11 15.14 -8.15
CA TYR A 132 2.36 16.36 -7.85
C TYR A 132 0.90 16.29 -8.30
N TYR A 133 0.54 15.38 -9.22
CA TYR A 133 -0.85 15.17 -9.64
C TYR A 133 -1.68 14.59 -8.49
N HIS A 134 -1.24 13.48 -7.90
CA HIS A 134 -1.90 12.88 -6.74
C HIS A 134 -1.70 13.68 -5.45
N THR A 135 -0.56 14.37 -5.29
CA THR A 135 -0.39 15.30 -4.16
C THR A 135 -1.50 16.35 -4.16
N LEU A 136 -1.83 16.94 -5.32
CA LEU A 136 -2.92 17.92 -5.40
C LEU A 136 -4.28 17.31 -5.01
N THR A 137 -4.64 16.14 -5.54
CA THR A 137 -5.96 15.54 -5.27
C THR A 137 -6.11 15.13 -3.80
N TRP A 138 -5.07 14.52 -3.21
CA TRP A 138 -5.10 14.09 -1.81
C TRP A 138 -5.03 15.26 -0.83
N MET A 139 -4.21 16.28 -1.08
CA MET A 139 -4.14 17.46 -0.21
C MET A 139 -5.43 18.31 -0.26
N GLN A 140 -6.09 18.39 -1.42
CA GLN A 140 -7.43 19.00 -1.52
C GLN A 140 -8.48 18.17 -0.77
N THR A 141 -8.40 16.85 -0.88
CA THR A 141 -9.28 15.93 -0.11
C THR A 141 -9.04 16.10 1.39
N ALA A 142 -7.79 16.19 1.85
CA ALA A 142 -7.44 16.43 3.25
C ALA A 142 -7.99 17.76 3.78
N LEU A 143 -7.89 18.88 3.03
CA LEU A 143 -8.49 20.16 3.43
C LEU A 143 -10.01 20.06 3.56
N ASN A 144 -10.70 19.51 2.56
CA ASN A 144 -12.16 19.36 2.59
C ASN A 144 -12.60 18.48 3.79
N ARG A 145 -11.83 17.43 4.12
CA ARG A 145 -12.08 16.63 5.31
C ARG A 145 -11.83 17.41 6.61
N LEU A 146 -10.75 18.18 6.70
CA LEU A 146 -10.42 19.00 7.88
C LEU A 146 -11.48 20.08 8.19
N GLU A 147 -12.15 20.61 7.15
CA GLU A 147 -13.29 21.53 7.31
C GLU A 147 -14.56 20.85 7.84
N ASN A 148 -14.68 19.52 7.70
CA ASN A 148 -15.82 18.71 8.10
C ASN A 148 -15.52 17.75 9.28
N GLU A 149 -14.33 17.84 9.90
CA GLU A 149 -13.87 16.97 10.98
C GLU A 149 -14.14 17.63 12.34
N GLU A 150 -14.82 16.94 13.26
CA GLU A 150 -15.18 17.48 14.59
C GLU A 150 -13.94 17.75 15.46
N GLU A 151 -13.01 16.79 15.50
CA GLU A 151 -11.71 16.92 16.16
C GLU A 151 -10.61 16.96 15.09
N LYS A 152 -10.01 18.14 14.86
CA LYS A 152 -8.99 18.34 13.83
C LYS A 152 -7.76 17.46 14.07
N THR A 153 -7.57 16.46 13.22
CA THR A 153 -6.47 15.48 13.33
C THR A 153 -5.11 15.99 12.85
N ILE A 154 -5.07 17.10 12.11
CA ILE A 154 -3.85 17.70 11.54
C ILE A 154 -3.99 19.23 11.47
N SER A 155 -2.86 19.96 11.44
CA SER A 155 -2.90 21.40 11.24
C SER A 155 -3.18 21.77 9.78
N GLU A 156 -3.95 22.83 9.58
CA GLU A 156 -4.23 23.37 8.23
C GLU A 156 -2.93 23.87 7.56
N ALA A 157 -1.98 24.38 8.36
CA ALA A 157 -0.70 24.89 7.89
C ALA A 157 0.16 23.80 7.21
N GLU A 158 0.18 22.58 7.76
CA GLU A 158 0.90 21.44 7.17
C GLU A 158 0.32 21.09 5.80
N ILE A 159 -1.01 20.96 5.66
CA ILE A 159 -1.63 20.63 4.36
C ILE A 159 -1.37 21.74 3.33
N LEU A 160 -1.49 23.01 3.74
CA LEU A 160 -1.28 24.17 2.86
C LEU A 160 0.15 24.24 2.32
N GLU A 161 1.18 23.83 3.07
CA GLU A 161 2.57 23.85 2.61
C GLU A 161 2.77 22.92 1.39
N TYR A 162 2.36 21.65 1.53
CA TYR A 162 2.49 20.66 0.46
C TYR A 162 1.59 21.00 -0.74
N LEU A 163 0.35 21.46 -0.47
CA LEU A 163 -0.59 21.84 -1.52
C LEU A 163 -0.09 23.05 -2.33
N ALA A 164 0.48 24.07 -1.68
CA ALA A 164 1.03 25.24 -2.36
C ALA A 164 2.23 24.88 -3.25
N TYR A 165 3.11 23.99 -2.79
CA TYR A 165 4.25 23.52 -3.59
C TYR A 165 3.81 22.67 -4.79
N ALA A 166 2.88 21.72 -4.59
CA ALA A 166 2.35 20.90 -5.68
C ALA A 166 1.60 21.74 -6.73
N LEU A 167 0.88 22.79 -6.31
CA LEU A 167 0.26 23.76 -7.23
C LEU A 167 1.31 24.48 -8.07
N TYR A 168 2.40 24.92 -7.46
CA TYR A 168 3.51 25.57 -8.16
C TYR A 168 4.16 24.64 -9.19
N GLN A 169 4.46 23.39 -8.83
CA GLN A 169 5.04 22.40 -9.75
C GLN A 169 4.12 22.09 -10.94
N GLN A 170 2.80 22.11 -10.74
CA GLN A 170 1.79 21.98 -11.79
C GLN A 170 1.49 23.30 -12.54
N GLY A 171 2.30 24.36 -12.34
CA GLY A 171 2.19 25.64 -13.05
C GLY A 171 1.10 26.60 -12.53
N ASN A 172 0.40 26.28 -11.44
CA ASN A 172 -0.69 27.07 -10.87
C ASN A 172 -0.18 28.19 -9.94
N ILE A 173 0.77 29.01 -10.41
CA ILE A 173 1.55 29.97 -9.59
C ILE A 173 0.63 30.93 -8.81
N ARG A 174 -0.43 31.47 -9.42
CA ARG A 174 -1.39 32.36 -8.74
C ARG A 174 -2.09 31.68 -7.55
N ARG A 175 -2.48 30.41 -7.68
CA ARG A 175 -3.11 29.64 -6.60
C ARG A 175 -2.10 29.25 -5.52
N ALA A 176 -0.88 28.88 -5.91
CA ALA A 176 0.23 28.65 -4.98
C ALA A 176 0.52 29.90 -4.13
N LEU A 177 0.56 31.09 -4.74
CA LEU A 177 0.71 32.36 -4.03
C LEU A 177 -0.45 32.61 -3.04
N ALA A 178 -1.70 32.42 -3.46
CA ALA A 178 -2.87 32.61 -2.59
C ALA A 178 -2.84 31.68 -1.36
N LEU A 179 -2.52 30.40 -1.55
CA LEU A 179 -2.37 29.46 -0.42
C LEU A 179 -1.17 29.78 0.46
N THR A 180 -0.04 30.23 -0.12
CA THR A 180 1.14 30.61 0.67
C THR A 180 0.89 31.88 1.49
N LYS A 181 0.06 32.81 1.00
CA LYS A 181 -0.42 33.97 1.78
C LYS A 181 -1.33 33.53 2.94
N ARG A 182 -2.25 32.57 2.72
CA ARG A 182 -3.05 31.95 3.80
C ARG A 182 -2.16 31.25 4.83
N LEU A 183 -1.17 30.49 4.39
CA LEU A 183 -0.18 29.84 5.26
C LEU A 183 0.61 30.85 6.09
N ALA A 184 1.10 31.94 5.48
CA ALA A 184 1.84 32.98 6.19
C ALA A 184 0.99 33.75 7.23
N ALA A 185 -0.33 33.84 7.02
CA ALA A 185 -1.26 34.42 7.99
C ALA A 185 -1.57 33.47 9.15
N LEU A 186 -1.68 32.16 8.89
CA LEU A 186 -1.93 31.13 9.90
C LEU A 186 -0.69 30.79 10.75
N ALA A 187 0.50 30.79 10.13
CA ALA A 187 1.77 30.47 10.76
C ALA A 187 2.83 31.56 10.44
N PRO A 188 2.80 32.70 11.16
CA PRO A 188 3.72 33.82 10.90
C PRO A 188 5.21 33.46 11.05
N ASP A 189 5.54 32.47 11.87
CA ASP A 189 6.93 32.02 12.11
C ASP A 189 7.37 30.87 11.18
N HIS A 190 6.54 30.50 10.20
CA HIS A 190 6.84 29.40 9.30
C HIS A 190 8.07 29.71 8.41
N PRO A 191 9.12 28.88 8.44
CA PRO A 191 10.45 29.24 7.92
C PRO A 191 10.48 29.47 6.40
N ARG A 192 9.61 28.77 5.64
CA ARG A 192 9.56 28.86 4.17
C ARG A 192 8.49 29.81 3.64
N ALA A 193 7.48 30.17 4.42
CA ALA A 193 6.28 30.83 3.88
C ALA A 193 6.58 32.24 3.33
N LYS A 194 7.26 33.08 4.12
CA LYS A 194 7.62 34.46 3.73
C LYS A 194 8.52 34.48 2.49
N GLY A 195 9.47 33.55 2.39
CA GLY A 195 10.34 33.38 1.22
C GLY A 195 9.56 32.97 -0.03
N ASN A 196 8.68 31.98 0.09
CA ASN A 196 7.87 31.48 -1.01
C ASN A 196 6.86 32.53 -1.53
N VAL A 197 6.25 33.35 -0.66
CA VAL A 197 5.39 34.47 -1.09
C VAL A 197 6.15 35.40 -2.02
N LYS A 198 7.33 35.87 -1.58
CA LYS A 198 8.17 36.76 -2.40
C LYS A 198 8.58 36.09 -3.71
N TRP A 199 9.02 34.83 -3.66
CA TRP A 199 9.42 34.07 -4.84
C TRP A 199 8.31 33.98 -5.91
N TYR A 200 7.07 33.71 -5.50
CA TYR A 200 5.94 33.64 -6.42
C TYR A 200 5.49 35.03 -6.92
N GLU A 201 5.62 36.08 -6.11
CA GLU A 201 5.36 37.47 -6.54
C GLU A 201 6.39 37.96 -7.58
N ASP A 202 7.67 37.70 -7.35
CA ASP A 202 8.77 38.00 -8.29
C ASP A 202 8.56 37.24 -9.62
N MET A 203 8.09 35.98 -9.56
CA MET A 203 7.82 35.15 -10.75
C MET A 203 6.64 35.65 -11.60
N LEU A 204 5.61 36.25 -10.98
CA LEU A 204 4.42 36.76 -11.70
C LEU A 204 4.64 38.13 -12.36
N GLN A 205 5.78 38.81 -12.08
CA GLN A 205 6.20 40.07 -12.69
C GLN A 205 5.12 41.17 -12.74
N GLY A 206 4.17 41.16 -11.79
CA GLY A 206 3.03 42.08 -11.73
C GLY A 206 1.95 41.92 -12.82
N LYS A 207 2.15 41.09 -13.85
CA LYS A 207 1.24 41.02 -15.02
C LYS A 207 -0.01 40.17 -14.80
N ASP A 208 0.07 39.17 -13.92
CA ASP A 208 -0.98 38.19 -13.64
C ASP A 208 -1.45 38.25 -12.16
N MET A 209 -1.48 39.45 -11.57
CA MET A 209 -1.86 39.64 -10.16
C MET A 209 -3.36 39.89 -9.96
N GLU A 210 -4.06 40.46 -10.95
CA GLU A 210 -5.45 40.91 -10.84
C GLU A 210 -6.44 39.99 -11.60
N GLY A 211 -7.73 40.10 -11.28
CA GLY A 211 -8.80 39.24 -11.83
C GLY A 211 -8.95 37.87 -11.14
N ASP A 212 -9.91 37.08 -11.62
CA ASP A 212 -10.27 35.78 -11.04
C ASP A 212 -9.13 34.76 -11.08
N LEU A 213 -9.14 33.81 -10.14
CA LEU A 213 -8.17 32.70 -10.13
C LEU A 213 -8.43 31.78 -11.32
N PRO A 214 -7.41 31.48 -12.16
CA PRO A 214 -7.57 30.58 -13.29
C PRO A 214 -8.02 29.18 -12.85
N PRO A 215 -8.67 28.38 -13.71
CA PRO A 215 -9.01 27.00 -13.41
C PRO A 215 -7.75 26.20 -13.05
N ILE A 216 -7.88 25.20 -12.16
CA ILE A 216 -6.74 24.36 -11.79
C ILE A 216 -6.28 23.57 -13.02
N VAL A 217 -5.04 23.77 -13.42
CA VAL A 217 -4.35 22.89 -14.36
C VAL A 217 -3.69 21.79 -13.53
N ASN A 218 -4.36 20.65 -13.39
CA ASN A 218 -3.76 19.45 -12.80
C ASN A 218 -3.59 18.39 -13.90
N LYS A 219 -2.48 18.47 -14.65
CA LYS A 219 -2.17 17.46 -15.66
C LYS A 219 -1.52 16.28 -14.96
N ARG A 220 -2.05 15.07 -15.16
CA ARG A 220 -1.28 13.85 -14.90
C ARG A 220 -0.07 13.91 -15.83
N THR A 221 1.10 13.44 -15.38
CA THR A 221 2.25 13.26 -16.26
C THR A 221 1.93 12.09 -17.18
N GLU A 222 1.20 12.37 -18.25
CA GLU A 222 1.00 11.42 -19.33
C GLU A 222 2.39 11.19 -19.97
N TRP A 223 2.84 9.94 -19.87
CA TRP A 223 4.03 9.37 -20.49
C TRP A 223 5.35 9.71 -19.78
N ASP A 224 5.72 8.86 -18.81
CA ASP A 224 7.10 8.66 -18.31
C ASP A 224 8.07 8.09 -19.41
N GLY A 225 7.68 8.16 -20.69
CA GLY A 225 8.36 7.50 -21.82
C GLY A 225 7.99 6.02 -22.02
N ILE A 226 7.05 5.47 -21.24
CA ILE A 226 6.67 4.03 -21.23
C ILE A 226 5.23 3.88 -21.72
N VAL A 227 5.03 3.72 -23.02
CA VAL A 227 3.71 3.52 -23.67
C VAL A 227 3.00 2.27 -23.13
N GLU A 228 3.77 1.28 -22.68
CA GLU A 228 3.30 0.04 -22.08
C GLU A 228 2.55 0.27 -20.76
N ARG A 229 2.77 1.37 -20.04
CA ARG A 229 2.08 1.66 -18.77
C ARG A 229 0.61 2.01 -18.99
N ASP A 230 0.31 2.96 -19.87
CA ASP A 230 -1.08 3.37 -20.14
C ASP A 230 -1.89 2.22 -20.76
N ALA A 231 -1.27 1.45 -21.66
CA ALA A 231 -1.85 0.23 -22.22
C ALA A 231 -2.10 -0.85 -21.15
N TYR A 232 -1.17 -1.05 -20.22
CA TYR A 232 -1.34 -1.96 -19.09
C TYR A 232 -2.50 -1.52 -18.17
N GLU A 233 -2.56 -0.24 -17.80
CA GLU A 233 -3.63 0.31 -16.95
C GLU A 233 -5.00 0.18 -17.64
N ALA A 234 -5.09 0.43 -18.95
CA ALA A 234 -6.28 0.20 -19.76
C ALA A 234 -6.73 -1.28 -19.75
N LEU A 235 -5.80 -2.21 -19.99
CA LEU A 235 -6.09 -3.65 -19.94
C LEU A 235 -6.57 -4.10 -18.56
N CYS A 236 -6.04 -3.54 -17.47
CA CYS A 236 -6.51 -3.80 -16.11
C CYS A 236 -7.95 -3.31 -15.84
N ARG A 237 -8.42 -2.26 -16.54
CA ARG A 237 -9.82 -1.80 -16.50
C ARG A 237 -10.75 -2.60 -17.44
N GLY A 238 -10.21 -3.52 -18.23
CA GLY A 238 -10.95 -4.22 -19.28
C GLY A 238 -11.16 -3.39 -20.55
N GLU A 239 -10.45 -2.26 -20.70
CA GLU A 239 -10.39 -1.45 -21.93
C GLU A 239 -9.50 -2.15 -22.98
N VAL A 240 -9.85 -3.40 -23.34
CA VAL A 240 -9.10 -4.19 -24.32
C VAL A 240 -9.35 -3.62 -25.72
N PRO A 241 -8.30 -3.28 -26.50
CA PRO A 241 -8.46 -2.84 -27.88
C PRO A 241 -9.18 -3.92 -28.70
N PRO A 242 -10.13 -3.57 -29.59
CA PRO A 242 -10.75 -4.54 -30.47
C PRO A 242 -9.69 -5.19 -31.37
N MET A 243 -9.68 -6.51 -31.41
CA MET A 243 -8.81 -7.28 -32.31
C MET A 243 -9.28 -7.11 -33.76
N ASP A 244 -8.36 -7.18 -34.73
CA ASP A 244 -8.73 -7.20 -36.14
C ASP A 244 -9.60 -8.45 -36.41
N PRO A 245 -10.81 -8.32 -36.99
CA PRO A 245 -11.63 -9.47 -37.38
C PRO A 245 -10.96 -10.47 -38.34
N ALA A 246 -9.85 -10.09 -38.99
CA ALA A 246 -8.99 -11.00 -39.73
C ALA A 246 -8.13 -11.89 -38.81
N GLU A 247 -7.57 -11.32 -37.74
CA GLU A 247 -6.79 -12.06 -36.74
C GLU A 247 -7.68 -12.90 -35.81
N GLU A 248 -8.83 -12.37 -35.38
CA GLU A 248 -9.77 -13.08 -34.50
C GLU A 248 -10.24 -14.40 -35.11
N LYS A 249 -10.47 -14.45 -36.44
CA LYS A 249 -10.83 -15.66 -37.19
C LYS A 249 -9.74 -16.74 -37.21
N LEU A 250 -8.49 -16.38 -36.91
CA LEU A 250 -7.37 -17.33 -36.81
C LEU A 250 -7.24 -17.93 -35.41
N LEU A 251 -8.00 -17.42 -34.42
CA LEU A 251 -8.03 -17.96 -33.07
C LEU A 251 -8.96 -19.17 -33.00
N TYR A 252 -8.51 -20.24 -32.32
CA TYR A 252 -9.31 -21.44 -32.14
C TYR A 252 -8.97 -22.18 -30.85
N CYS A 253 -9.93 -22.99 -30.39
CA CYS A 253 -9.76 -23.96 -29.31
C CYS A 253 -9.48 -25.34 -29.88
N TYR A 254 -8.63 -26.13 -29.22
CA TYR A 254 -8.39 -27.53 -29.58
C TYR A 254 -8.02 -28.39 -28.36
N LEU A 255 -8.18 -29.71 -28.52
CA LEU A 255 -7.69 -30.69 -27.57
C LEU A 255 -6.29 -31.13 -28.00
N LYS A 256 -5.29 -30.86 -27.16
CA LYS A 256 -3.90 -31.27 -27.39
C LYS A 256 -3.70 -32.73 -26.98
N MET A 257 -3.42 -33.56 -27.98
CA MET A 257 -3.39 -35.03 -27.91
C MET A 257 -2.14 -35.62 -28.60
N ASP A 258 -1.00 -34.92 -28.54
CA ASP A 258 0.23 -35.21 -29.28
C ASP A 258 1.24 -36.09 -28.51
N LYS A 259 0.85 -36.60 -27.33
CA LYS A 259 1.59 -37.63 -26.58
C LYS A 259 0.63 -38.77 -26.21
N PRO A 260 1.09 -40.03 -26.08
CA PRO A 260 0.21 -41.17 -25.76
C PRO A 260 -0.62 -40.99 -24.48
N PHE A 261 -0.06 -40.35 -23.45
CA PHE A 261 -0.79 -40.03 -22.21
C PHE A 261 -1.95 -39.04 -22.44
N LEU A 262 -1.76 -38.08 -23.36
CA LEU A 262 -2.77 -37.06 -23.68
C LEU A 262 -3.92 -37.59 -24.53
N TRP A 263 -3.87 -38.84 -25.01
CA TRP A 263 -5.04 -39.52 -25.57
C TRP A 263 -6.06 -39.91 -24.50
N LEU A 264 -5.59 -40.12 -23.26
CA LEU A 264 -6.43 -40.42 -22.09
C LEU A 264 -6.78 -39.14 -21.31
N ALA A 265 -5.86 -38.19 -21.26
CA ALA A 265 -6.00 -36.92 -20.56
C ALA A 265 -5.71 -35.72 -21.50
N PRO A 266 -6.59 -35.43 -22.49
CA PRO A 266 -6.38 -34.34 -23.44
C PRO A 266 -6.35 -32.98 -22.75
N ILE A 267 -5.36 -32.15 -23.09
CA ILE A 267 -5.27 -30.79 -22.54
C ILE A 267 -6.16 -29.85 -23.37
N LYS A 268 -7.00 -29.08 -22.69
CA LYS A 268 -7.84 -28.04 -23.28
C LYS A 268 -6.98 -26.80 -23.60
N VAL A 269 -6.84 -26.48 -24.88
CA VAL A 269 -6.02 -25.37 -25.38
C VAL A 269 -6.86 -24.34 -26.12
N GLU A 270 -6.60 -23.05 -25.91
CA GLU A 270 -7.23 -21.94 -26.62
C GLU A 270 -6.18 -20.92 -27.05
N ILE A 271 -6.04 -20.65 -28.35
CA ILE A 271 -5.17 -19.60 -28.85
C ILE A 271 -5.86 -18.25 -28.60
N LEU A 272 -5.19 -17.34 -27.88
CA LEU A 272 -5.64 -15.97 -27.62
C LEU A 272 -4.99 -14.93 -28.54
N ARG A 273 -3.77 -15.20 -29.02
CA ARG A 273 -3.04 -14.31 -29.94
C ARG A 273 -1.99 -15.11 -30.70
N LEU A 274 -1.66 -14.71 -31.93
CA LEU A 274 -0.63 -15.36 -32.74
C LEU A 274 0.72 -14.63 -32.71
N ASP A 275 0.71 -13.29 -32.63
CA ASP A 275 1.92 -12.48 -32.51
C ASP A 275 1.78 -11.39 -31.42
N PRO A 276 2.46 -11.51 -30.26
CA PRO A 276 3.19 -12.70 -29.82
C PRO A 276 2.21 -13.86 -29.56
N LEU A 277 2.70 -15.09 -29.68
CA LEU A 277 1.88 -16.30 -29.48
C LEU A 277 1.39 -16.38 -28.03
N ALA A 278 0.09 -16.24 -27.81
CA ALA A 278 -0.58 -16.36 -26.51
C ALA A 278 -1.67 -17.44 -26.56
N VAL A 279 -1.70 -18.29 -25.54
CA VAL A 279 -2.43 -19.57 -25.53
C VAL A 279 -2.81 -19.91 -24.09
N LEU A 280 -4.10 -20.06 -23.80
CA LEU A 280 -4.54 -20.62 -22.52
C LEU A 280 -4.51 -22.15 -22.55
N PHE A 281 -3.92 -22.71 -21.50
CA PHE A 281 -4.22 -24.07 -21.05
C PHE A 281 -5.29 -23.99 -19.96
N LYS A 282 -6.48 -24.58 -20.21
CA LYS A 282 -7.61 -24.57 -19.26
C LYS A 282 -7.52 -25.74 -18.28
N GLU A 283 -8.00 -25.53 -17.06
CA GLU A 283 -8.18 -26.58 -16.03
C GLU A 283 -6.90 -27.38 -15.71
N VAL A 284 -5.75 -26.68 -15.70
CA VAL A 284 -4.42 -27.30 -15.56
C VAL A 284 -4.14 -27.83 -14.15
N MET A 285 -4.81 -27.33 -13.12
CA MET A 285 -4.64 -27.76 -11.72
C MET A 285 -6.02 -27.91 -11.08
N SER A 286 -6.18 -28.92 -10.21
CA SER A 286 -7.38 -29.04 -9.38
C SER A 286 -7.32 -28.12 -8.16
N ASP A 287 -8.45 -27.91 -7.50
CA ASP A 287 -8.51 -27.09 -6.27
C ASP A 287 -7.64 -27.70 -5.16
N GLU A 288 -7.59 -29.03 -5.03
CA GLU A 288 -6.74 -29.73 -4.06
C GLU A 288 -5.25 -29.55 -4.36
N GLU A 289 -4.84 -29.60 -5.64
CA GLU A 289 -3.46 -29.33 -6.02
C GLU A 289 -3.07 -27.88 -5.73
N MET A 290 -3.98 -26.92 -5.95
CA MET A 290 -3.75 -25.52 -5.61
C MET A 290 -3.61 -25.27 -4.09
N GLU A 291 -4.42 -25.91 -3.25
CA GLU A 291 -4.29 -25.77 -1.79
C GLU A 291 -3.00 -26.39 -1.25
N VAL A 292 -2.58 -27.54 -1.79
CA VAL A 292 -1.27 -28.13 -1.44
C VAL A 292 -0.12 -27.19 -1.78
N ILE A 293 -0.12 -26.61 -2.98
CA ILE A 293 0.91 -25.64 -3.41
C ILE A 293 0.94 -24.44 -2.45
N LYS A 294 -0.22 -23.87 -2.11
CA LYS A 294 -0.32 -22.75 -1.14
C LYS A 294 0.23 -23.13 0.23
N ALA A 295 -0.13 -24.30 0.75
CA ALA A 295 0.33 -24.78 2.05
C ALA A 295 1.86 -24.98 2.09
N THR A 296 2.45 -25.58 1.04
CA THR A 296 3.92 -25.76 0.95
C THR A 296 4.67 -24.44 0.75
N ALA A 297 4.08 -23.49 0.03
CA ALA A 297 4.69 -22.18 -0.26
C ALA A 297 4.63 -21.19 0.90
N THR A 298 3.51 -21.16 1.64
CA THR A 298 3.24 -20.17 2.70
C THR A 298 4.39 -19.99 3.71
N PRO A 299 5.00 -21.04 4.31
CA PRO A 299 6.11 -20.87 5.25
C PRO A 299 7.42 -20.39 4.58
N LYS A 300 7.51 -20.42 3.25
CA LYS A 300 8.68 -20.01 2.46
C LYS A 300 8.55 -18.62 1.83
N LEU A 301 7.36 -18.00 1.88
CA LEU A 301 7.07 -16.70 1.29
C LEU A 301 7.90 -15.58 1.96
N LYS A 302 8.93 -15.10 1.27
CA LYS A 302 9.73 -13.93 1.68
C LYS A 302 9.43 -12.74 0.76
N ARG A 303 9.61 -11.50 1.25
CA ARG A 303 9.53 -10.30 0.40
C ARG A 303 10.47 -10.49 -0.79
N ALA A 304 9.97 -10.27 -2.00
CA ALA A 304 10.78 -10.38 -3.19
C ALA A 304 11.94 -9.37 -3.12
N THR A 305 13.14 -9.85 -3.42
CA THR A 305 14.33 -9.02 -3.61
C THR A 305 14.83 -9.19 -5.03
N VAL A 306 15.51 -8.16 -5.52
CA VAL A 306 16.24 -8.15 -6.79
C VAL A 306 17.71 -7.99 -6.49
N GLN A 307 18.58 -8.52 -7.35
CA GLN A 307 19.99 -8.26 -7.23
C GLN A 307 20.29 -6.89 -7.87
N ASN A 308 20.82 -5.95 -7.08
CA ASN A 308 21.23 -4.65 -7.60
C ASN A 308 22.44 -4.86 -8.55
N ALA A 309 22.31 -4.40 -9.79
CA ALA A 309 23.31 -4.61 -10.85
C ALA A 309 24.64 -3.85 -10.62
N VAL A 310 24.69 -2.91 -9.67
CA VAL A 310 25.87 -2.11 -9.32
C VAL A 310 26.53 -2.63 -8.04
N THR A 311 25.76 -2.88 -6.99
CA THR A 311 26.30 -3.32 -5.68
C THR A 311 26.40 -4.84 -5.55
N GLY A 312 25.63 -5.60 -6.34
CA GLY A 312 25.50 -7.05 -6.23
C GLY A 312 24.64 -7.53 -5.05
N GLU A 313 24.15 -6.61 -4.22
CA GLU A 313 23.35 -6.91 -3.02
C GLU A 313 21.87 -7.20 -3.36
N LEU A 314 21.16 -7.85 -2.42
CA LEU A 314 19.74 -8.18 -2.56
C LEU A 314 18.88 -7.05 -1.97
N GLU A 315 18.31 -6.22 -2.84
CA GLU A 315 17.48 -5.07 -2.47
C GLU A 315 15.99 -5.34 -2.73
N ALA A 316 15.11 -4.67 -1.99
CA ALA A 316 13.67 -4.77 -2.18
C ALA A 316 13.20 -3.78 -3.28
N ALA A 317 12.93 -4.27 -4.48
CA ALA A 317 12.43 -3.45 -5.58
C ALA A 317 11.03 -2.89 -5.34
N SER A 318 10.85 -1.58 -5.56
CA SER A 318 9.54 -0.92 -5.55
C SER A 318 8.60 -1.36 -6.69
N TYR A 319 9.14 -1.83 -7.82
CA TYR A 319 8.37 -2.28 -8.97
C TYR A 319 7.85 -3.73 -8.87
N ARG A 320 8.31 -4.51 -7.89
CA ARG A 320 7.92 -5.91 -7.65
C ARG A 320 7.54 -6.10 -6.17
N ILE A 321 6.32 -5.69 -5.84
CA ILE A 321 5.77 -5.82 -4.49
C ILE A 321 5.06 -7.17 -4.42
N SER A 322 5.79 -8.23 -4.13
CA SER A 322 5.22 -9.56 -3.86
C SER A 322 6.02 -10.29 -2.80
N LYS A 323 5.39 -11.28 -2.16
CA LYS A 323 6.14 -12.33 -1.46
C LYS A 323 6.36 -13.47 -2.44
N SER A 324 7.60 -13.91 -2.61
CA SER A 324 7.96 -15.05 -3.43
C SER A 324 8.51 -16.20 -2.60
N ALA A 325 8.10 -17.42 -2.93
CA ALA A 325 8.69 -18.69 -2.50
C ALA A 325 9.17 -19.46 -3.73
N TRP A 326 10.06 -20.43 -3.56
CA TRP A 326 10.50 -21.35 -4.60
C TRP A 326 10.33 -22.78 -4.09
N LEU A 327 9.62 -23.64 -4.85
CA LEU A 327 9.41 -25.06 -4.51
C LEU A 327 10.12 -25.97 -5.51
N LYS A 328 10.98 -26.87 -5.05
CA LYS A 328 11.59 -27.90 -5.92
C LYS A 328 10.66 -29.09 -6.16
N GLU A 329 10.95 -29.86 -7.20
CA GLU A 329 10.23 -31.09 -7.53
C GLU A 329 10.26 -32.13 -6.39
N GLU A 330 11.37 -32.24 -5.67
CA GLU A 330 11.55 -33.23 -4.60
C GLU A 330 10.76 -32.91 -3.32
N GLU A 331 10.24 -31.68 -3.20
CA GLU A 331 9.58 -31.22 -1.97
C GLU A 331 8.15 -31.74 -1.82
N HIS A 332 7.44 -31.97 -2.93
CA HIS A 332 6.11 -32.54 -2.88
C HIS A 332 5.69 -33.23 -4.19
N PRO A 333 5.09 -34.44 -4.15
CA PRO A 333 4.65 -35.15 -5.37
C PRO A 333 3.67 -34.38 -6.26
N VAL A 334 2.93 -33.39 -5.72
CA VAL A 334 2.08 -32.49 -6.52
C VAL A 334 2.92 -31.59 -7.43
N VAL A 335 4.03 -31.03 -6.92
CA VAL A 335 4.95 -30.19 -7.71
C VAL A 335 5.55 -31.02 -8.86
N ALA A 336 5.98 -32.26 -8.58
CA ALA A 336 6.44 -33.20 -9.60
C ALA A 336 5.40 -33.50 -10.70
N ARG A 337 4.13 -33.70 -10.34
CA ARG A 337 3.05 -33.91 -11.32
C ARG A 337 2.80 -32.66 -12.16
N ILE A 338 2.84 -31.48 -11.55
CA ILE A 338 2.64 -30.20 -12.24
C ILE A 338 3.79 -29.94 -13.21
N ASN A 339 5.04 -30.17 -12.84
CA ASN A 339 6.20 -30.03 -13.73
C ASN A 339 6.06 -30.91 -14.99
N ARG A 340 5.67 -32.19 -14.83
CA ARG A 340 5.38 -33.08 -15.97
C ARG A 340 4.22 -32.59 -16.82
N ARG A 341 3.15 -32.10 -16.18
CA ARG A 341 2.00 -31.49 -16.87
C ARG A 341 2.41 -30.24 -17.64
N VAL A 342 3.35 -29.44 -17.14
CA VAL A 342 3.96 -28.32 -17.87
C VAL A 342 4.77 -28.81 -19.06
N GLU A 343 5.57 -29.88 -18.95
CA GLU A 343 6.25 -30.50 -20.10
C GLU A 343 5.26 -31.05 -21.15
N ASP A 344 4.10 -31.55 -20.73
CA ASP A 344 3.03 -32.00 -21.61
C ASP A 344 2.31 -30.84 -22.30
N MET A 345 1.93 -29.78 -21.57
CA MET A 345 1.41 -28.53 -22.15
C MET A 345 2.38 -27.87 -23.13
N THR A 346 3.69 -27.96 -22.85
CA THR A 346 4.69 -27.12 -23.52
C THR A 346 5.48 -27.78 -24.63
N ASN A 347 5.57 -29.12 -24.66
CA ASN A 347 6.59 -29.83 -25.44
C ASN A 347 8.01 -29.26 -25.21
N LEU A 348 8.22 -28.64 -24.04
CA LEU A 348 9.52 -28.18 -23.56
C LEU A 348 9.93 -29.09 -22.40
N ASN A 349 10.99 -29.84 -22.65
CA ASN A 349 11.74 -30.50 -21.59
C ASN A 349 12.16 -29.47 -20.54
N GLN A 350 11.77 -29.68 -19.28
CA GLN A 350 12.04 -28.77 -18.18
C GLN A 350 13.53 -28.75 -17.76
N LYS A 351 14.35 -29.73 -18.21
CA LYS A 351 15.80 -29.86 -17.90
C LYS A 351 16.68 -28.65 -18.25
N THR A 352 16.14 -27.68 -18.95
CA THR A 352 16.83 -26.44 -19.37
C THR A 352 15.94 -25.21 -19.14
N SER A 353 14.95 -25.31 -18.27
CA SER A 353 14.14 -24.16 -17.88
C SER A 353 14.93 -23.31 -16.89
N GLU A 354 14.85 -22.00 -17.04
CA GLU A 354 14.99 -21.10 -15.90
C GLU A 354 13.86 -21.37 -14.89
N ASP A 355 14.05 -20.94 -13.65
CA ASP A 355 13.13 -21.27 -12.56
C ASP A 355 11.72 -20.70 -12.84
N LEU A 356 10.71 -21.57 -12.79
CA LEU A 356 9.39 -21.37 -13.40
C LEU A 356 8.43 -20.58 -12.50
N GLN A 357 7.95 -19.41 -12.93
CA GLN A 357 7.06 -18.58 -12.12
C GLN A 357 5.58 -18.97 -12.22
N VAL A 358 4.95 -19.21 -11.07
CA VAL A 358 3.50 -19.38 -10.85
C VAL A 358 2.98 -18.25 -9.97
N LEU A 359 2.01 -17.51 -10.51
CA LEU A 359 1.41 -16.34 -9.87
C LEU A 359 0.11 -16.76 -9.16
N THR A 360 0.07 -16.71 -7.82
CA THR A 360 -1.15 -16.89 -7.03
C THR A 360 -1.81 -15.54 -6.76
N CYS A 361 -2.98 -15.32 -7.35
CA CYS A 361 -3.78 -14.13 -7.14
C CYS A 361 -5.00 -14.48 -6.27
N SER A 362 -5.19 -13.77 -5.16
CA SER A 362 -6.36 -13.89 -4.29
C SER A 362 -7.41 -12.86 -4.69
N GLN A 363 -8.36 -13.26 -5.55
CA GLN A 363 -9.49 -12.42 -5.96
C GLN A 363 -10.81 -12.90 -5.35
N LEU A 364 -11.65 -11.94 -4.96
CA LEU A 364 -13.07 -12.16 -4.66
C LEU A 364 -13.78 -12.75 -5.88
N ARG A 365 -14.69 -13.71 -5.66
CA ARG A 365 -15.35 -14.47 -6.73
C ARG A 365 -16.31 -13.58 -7.54
N SER A 366 -15.93 -13.26 -8.77
CA SER A 366 -16.86 -13.09 -9.89
C SER A 366 -16.35 -13.87 -11.11
N ARG A 367 -17.26 -14.50 -11.85
CA ARG A 367 -16.91 -15.42 -12.95
C ARG A 367 -16.55 -14.64 -14.23
N ARG A 368 -15.32 -14.80 -14.74
CA ARG A 368 -15.04 -15.05 -16.18
C ARG A 368 -13.55 -15.35 -16.45
N SER A 369 -13.34 -16.29 -17.37
CA SER A 369 -12.13 -16.53 -18.20
C SER A 369 -11.41 -15.24 -18.66
N LEU A 370 -10.14 -15.21 -19.09
CA LEU A 370 -9.22 -16.22 -19.67
C LEU A 370 -7.74 -15.75 -19.43
N ARG A 371 -6.70 -16.59 -19.63
CA ARG A 371 -5.25 -16.28 -19.36
C ARG A 371 -4.35 -16.47 -20.62
N PRO A 372 -3.13 -15.90 -20.68
CA PRO A 372 -2.23 -15.88 -21.86
C PRO A 372 -1.09 -16.92 -21.84
N SER A 373 -0.08 -16.74 -22.71
CA SER A 373 1.29 -17.34 -22.73
C SER A 373 2.18 -16.53 -23.72
N LEU A 374 3.30 -16.94 -24.37
CA LEU A 374 4.14 -18.16 -24.51
C LEU A 374 5.60 -17.63 -24.79
N ARG A 375 6.67 -18.00 -24.05
CA ARG A 375 7.58 -19.17 -24.21
C ARG A 375 8.58 -19.12 -25.39
N LEU A 376 9.89 -19.44 -25.16
CA LEU A 376 10.72 -20.43 -25.91
C LEU A 376 12.23 -20.54 -25.48
N ARG A 377 12.70 -21.76 -25.15
CA ARG A 377 13.97 -22.50 -25.51
C ARG A 377 15.35 -21.77 -25.61
N LYS A 378 16.55 -22.36 -25.32
CA LYS A 378 17.02 -23.62 -24.65
C LYS A 378 18.58 -23.66 -24.60
N SER A 379 19.24 -24.04 -23.50
CA SER A 379 20.63 -24.57 -23.52
C SER A 379 20.95 -25.46 -22.29
N GLN A 380 22.00 -26.29 -22.35
CA GLN A 380 22.30 -27.31 -21.33
C GLN A 380 23.11 -26.78 -20.14
N PHE A 381 22.47 -26.73 -18.96
CA PHE A 381 23.14 -26.81 -17.66
C PHE A 381 22.33 -27.76 -16.76
N THR A 382 22.98 -28.38 -15.77
CA THR A 382 22.29 -29.10 -14.70
C THR A 382 21.65 -28.09 -13.73
N SER A 383 20.52 -27.50 -14.11
CA SER A 383 19.74 -26.64 -13.20
C SER A 383 18.91 -27.47 -12.23
N LEU A 384 18.79 -26.99 -10.99
CA LEU A 384 17.75 -27.44 -10.07
C LEU A 384 16.46 -26.71 -10.46
N PHE A 385 15.35 -27.43 -10.63
CA PHE A 385 14.09 -26.82 -11.04
C PHE A 385 13.33 -26.29 -9.83
N PHE A 386 12.83 -25.06 -9.92
CA PHE A 386 11.97 -24.48 -8.90
C PHE A 386 10.70 -23.89 -9.50
N LEU A 387 9.59 -24.07 -8.79
CA LEU A 387 8.32 -23.38 -9.00
C LEU A 387 8.32 -22.10 -8.13
N GLN A 388 8.53 -20.91 -8.71
CA GLN A 388 8.30 -19.66 -7.98
C GLN A 388 6.80 -19.51 -7.72
N ILE A 389 6.45 -19.12 -6.50
CA ILE A 389 5.08 -18.83 -6.10
C ILE A 389 5.05 -17.42 -5.59
N ALA A 390 4.39 -16.54 -6.32
CA ALA A 390 4.23 -15.13 -5.95
C ALA A 390 2.84 -14.89 -5.35
N ASN A 391 2.81 -14.33 -4.14
CA ASN A 391 1.62 -13.82 -3.46
C ASN A 391 1.67 -12.28 -3.45
N TYR A 392 0.63 -11.65 -3.98
CA TYR A 392 0.52 -10.20 -4.14
C TYR A 392 -0.26 -9.50 -3.01
N GLY A 393 -1.16 -10.18 -2.31
CA GLY A 393 -1.96 -9.53 -1.26
C GLY A 393 -2.77 -8.33 -1.75
N ILE A 394 -2.93 -7.31 -0.90
CA ILE A 394 -3.85 -6.17 -1.12
C ILE A 394 -3.27 -5.04 -1.98
N GLY A 395 -1.93 -4.87 -1.98
CA GLY A 395 -1.25 -3.79 -2.70
C GLY A 395 -0.10 -4.27 -3.61
N GLY A 396 0.09 -5.57 -3.71
CA GLY A 396 1.19 -6.14 -4.48
C GLY A 396 0.92 -6.15 -5.97
N HIS A 397 1.97 -5.94 -6.73
CA HIS A 397 1.94 -5.88 -8.19
C HIS A 397 3.30 -6.30 -8.76
N TYR A 398 3.32 -6.63 -10.05
CA TYR A 398 4.53 -6.84 -10.83
C TYR A 398 4.48 -5.98 -12.09
N ALA A 399 5.43 -5.05 -12.25
CA ALA A 399 5.50 -4.15 -13.39
C ALA A 399 5.56 -4.90 -14.73
N PRO A 400 5.04 -4.34 -15.83
CA PRO A 400 5.32 -4.83 -17.17
C PRO A 400 6.83 -4.97 -17.37
N HIS A 401 7.27 -6.18 -17.70
CA HIS A 401 8.67 -6.52 -17.96
C HIS A 401 8.71 -7.70 -18.93
N PHE A 402 9.86 -7.91 -19.55
CA PHE A 402 10.12 -9.11 -20.34
C PHE A 402 10.73 -10.19 -19.43
N ASP A 403 10.23 -11.43 -19.53
CA ASP A 403 10.79 -12.62 -18.87
C ASP A 403 12.12 -13.08 -19.53
N MET A 404 12.95 -12.15 -20.02
CA MET A 404 14.26 -12.45 -20.60
C MET A 404 15.37 -11.89 -19.72
N SER A 405 16.32 -12.76 -19.35
CA SER A 405 17.54 -12.38 -18.66
C SER A 405 18.48 -11.62 -19.61
N THR A 406 18.64 -10.31 -19.44
CA THR A 406 19.60 -9.50 -20.20
C THR A 406 21.04 -9.78 -19.75
N VAL A 407 21.56 -10.94 -20.16
CA VAL A 407 23.00 -11.14 -20.24
C VAL A 407 23.53 -10.10 -21.23
N ARG A 408 24.26 -9.09 -20.72
CA ARG A 408 25.13 -8.24 -21.54
C ARG A 408 26.22 -9.13 -22.14
N MET A 409 25.89 -9.79 -23.23
CA MET A 409 26.86 -10.46 -24.08
C MET A 409 27.76 -9.36 -24.65
N TRP A 410 29.00 -9.31 -24.17
CA TRP A 410 29.98 -8.36 -24.64
C TRP A 410 30.08 -8.46 -26.17
N LEU A 411 30.09 -7.32 -26.86
CA LEU A 411 30.58 -7.28 -28.22
C LEU A 411 32.06 -7.70 -28.18
N CYS A 412 32.34 -8.95 -28.51
CA CYS A 412 33.57 -9.25 -29.23
C CYS A 412 33.42 -8.67 -30.63
N MET A 413 33.87 -7.42 -30.80
CA MET A 413 34.27 -6.94 -32.12
C MET A 413 35.45 -7.80 -32.57
N LEU A 414 35.25 -8.60 -33.61
CA LEU A 414 36.06 -8.67 -34.84
C LEU A 414 35.44 -9.68 -35.82
#